data_AF-A0AAE4I2J9-F1
#
_entry.id   AF-A0AAE4I2J9-F1
#
_cell.length_a   1.000
_cell.length_b   1.000
_cell.length_c   1.000
_cell.angle_alpha   90.00
_cell.angle_beta   90.00
_cell.angle_gamma   90.00
#
_symmetry.space_group_name_H-M   'P 1'
#
loop_
_entity.id
_entity.type
_entity.pdbx_description
1 polymer ?
#
loop_
_entity_poly.entity_id
_entity_poly.type
_entity_poly.pdbx_seq_one_letter_code
_entity_poly.pdbx_strand_id
1 'polypeptide(L)'
;MKDFMRRFRGDWQFLLVSIATTVIGINFLVNPNLLEDRSAYAFIVNALDDAVFAVPIAIFGFIGVVLFVFNKRQFRSAALVFYQFIWMILLSAYFYRAIIGYPNSTWIMALAINIMIFLIALWGDDDGR
;
A
#
# COMPACT_ATOMS: atom_id res chain seq x y z
N MET A 1 7.55 20.83 16.98
CA MET A 1 6.21 20.93 16.32
C MET A 1 6.27 21.65 14.96
N LYS A 2 6.95 22.80 14.83
CA LYS A 2 7.13 23.50 13.54
C LYS A 2 7.75 22.62 12.44
N ASP A 3 8.79 21.84 12.76
CA ASP A 3 9.42 20.94 11.78
C ASP A 3 8.51 19.80 11.32
N PHE A 4 7.69 19.24 12.22
CA PHE A 4 6.72 18.21 11.89
C PHE A 4 5.65 18.74 10.93
N MET A 5 5.11 19.94 11.20
CA MET A 5 4.12 20.59 10.34
C MET A 5 4.68 20.95 8.94
N ARG A 6 5.98 21.27 8.86
CA ARG A 6 6.67 21.49 7.57
C ARG A 6 6.83 20.17 6.80
N ARG A 7 7.26 19.10 7.47
CA ARG A 7 7.39 17.76 6.87
C ARG A 7 6.04 17.22 6.41
N PHE A 8 5.01 17.35 7.24
CA PHE A 8 3.66 16.93 6.89
C PHE A 8 3.17 17.64 5.64
N ARG A 9 3.39 18.96 5.51
CA ARG A 9 3.00 19.69 4.29
C ARG A 9 3.68 19.20 3.01
N GLY A 10 4.95 18.81 3.08
CA GLY A 10 5.69 18.32 1.89
C GLY A 10 5.46 16.84 1.59
N ASP A 11 5.35 16.00 2.62
CA ASP A 11 5.46 14.54 2.50
C ASP A 11 4.21 13.79 3.03
N TRP A 12 3.07 14.46 3.24
CA TRP A 12 1.83 13.81 3.73
C TRP A 12 1.33 12.68 2.81
N GLN A 13 1.59 12.76 1.51
CA GLN A 13 1.14 11.76 0.53
C GLN A 13 1.87 10.43 0.77
N PHE A 14 3.18 10.47 1.01
CA PHE A 14 3.96 9.29 1.38
C PHE A 14 3.45 8.70 2.69
N LEU A 15 3.20 9.54 3.70
CA LEU A 15 2.63 9.10 4.97
C LEU A 15 1.27 8.42 4.79
N LEU A 16 0.38 8.96 3.94
CA LEU A 16 -0.91 8.35 3.65
C LEU A 16 -0.77 6.97 3.01
N VAL A 17 0.11 6.82 2.02
CA VAL A 17 0.36 5.50 1.39
C VAL A 17 0.90 4.51 2.42
N SER A 18 1.86 4.93 3.26
CA SER A 18 2.40 4.06 4.31
C SER A 18 1.32 3.63 5.30
N ILE A 19 0.48 4.57 5.79
CA ILE A 19 -0.63 4.25 6.70
C ILE A 19 -1.64 3.33 6.02
N ALA A 20 -2.05 3.62 4.78
CA ALA A 20 -3.00 2.78 4.05
C ALA A 20 -2.47 1.35 3.87
N THR A 21 -1.17 1.23 3.57
CA THR A 21 -0.51 -0.08 3.43
C THR A 21 -0.45 -0.82 4.77
N THR A 22 -0.12 -0.14 5.87
CA THR A 22 -0.17 -0.72 7.22
C THR A 22 -1.57 -1.21 7.57
N VAL A 23 -2.58 -0.35 7.38
CA VAL A 23 -3.98 -0.66 7.72
C VAL A 23 -4.47 -1.83 6.89
N ILE A 24 -4.16 -1.90 5.59
CA ILE A 24 -4.51 -3.06 4.77
C ILE A 24 -3.80 -4.33 5.26
N GLY A 25 -2.50 -4.26 5.56
CA GLY A 25 -1.77 -5.42 6.09
C GLY A 25 -2.37 -5.93 7.40
N ILE A 26 -2.70 -5.03 8.33
CA ILE A 26 -3.39 -5.35 9.58
C ILE A 26 -4.78 -5.92 9.31
N ASN A 27 -5.52 -5.35 8.34
CA ASN A 27 -6.86 -5.81 7.99
C ASN A 27 -6.85 -7.27 7.52
N PHE A 28 -5.86 -7.67 6.71
CA PHE A 28 -5.68 -9.08 6.31
C PHE A 28 -5.33 -9.98 7.50
N LEU A 29 -4.58 -9.50 8.49
CA LEU A 29 -4.27 -10.27 9.70
C LEU A 29 -5.49 -10.46 10.62
N VAL A 30 -6.34 -9.44 10.75
CA VAL A 30 -7.49 -9.44 11.67
C VAL A 30 -8.71 -10.13 11.05
N ASN A 31 -8.89 -9.99 9.74
CA ASN A 31 -10.00 -10.57 8.98
C ASN A 31 -9.43 -11.58 7.97
N PRO A 32 -8.93 -12.74 8.44
CA PRO A 32 -8.55 -13.83 7.54
C PRO A 32 -9.78 -14.19 6.70
N ASN A 33 -9.57 -14.52 5.43
CA ASN A 33 -10.61 -14.90 4.46
C ASN A 33 -11.41 -13.73 3.87
N LEU A 34 -10.93 -12.48 4.03
CA LEU A 34 -11.49 -11.29 3.36
C LEU A 34 -11.57 -11.46 1.83
N LEU A 35 -10.64 -12.25 1.28
CA LEU A 35 -10.54 -12.55 -0.14
C LEU A 35 -11.03 -13.97 -0.50
N GLU A 36 -11.07 -14.91 0.46
CA GLU A 36 -11.46 -16.31 0.26
C GLU A 36 -12.94 -16.54 -0.05
N ASP A 37 -13.82 -15.55 0.13
CA ASP A 37 -15.24 -15.72 -0.22
C ASP A 37 -15.43 -15.76 -1.76
N ARG A 38 -15.18 -16.97 -2.29
CA ARG A 38 -15.60 -17.59 -3.56
C ARG A 38 -14.78 -17.31 -4.83
N SER A 39 -13.74 -18.15 -4.97
CA SER A 39 -13.42 -18.99 -6.13
C SER A 39 -12.95 -18.37 -7.46
N ALA A 40 -11.87 -17.59 -7.47
CA ALA A 40 -11.17 -17.35 -8.74
C ALA A 40 -9.64 -17.11 -8.65
N TYR A 41 -9.12 -16.82 -7.46
CA TYR A 41 -7.68 -16.71 -7.21
C TYR A 41 -7.24 -17.47 -5.96
N ALA A 42 -7.75 -18.68 -5.71
CA ALA A 42 -7.34 -19.48 -4.55
C ALA A 42 -5.80 -19.53 -4.38
N PHE A 43 -5.00 -19.49 -5.45
CA PHE A 43 -3.55 -19.44 -5.36
C PHE A 43 -2.95 -18.10 -4.85
N ILE A 44 -3.46 -16.95 -5.30
CA ILE A 44 -2.98 -15.62 -4.88
C ILE A 44 -3.65 -15.19 -3.57
N VAL A 45 -4.91 -15.54 -3.40
CA VAL A 45 -5.73 -15.30 -2.20
C VAL A 45 -5.23 -16.14 -1.04
N ASN A 46 -5.00 -17.45 -1.20
CA ASN A 46 -4.43 -18.26 -0.12
C ASN A 46 -3.00 -17.82 0.21
N ALA A 47 -2.24 -17.27 -0.75
CA ALA A 47 -0.91 -16.71 -0.48
C ALA A 47 -0.98 -15.36 0.26
N LEU A 48 -1.97 -14.50 -0.05
CA LEU A 48 -2.15 -13.17 0.56
C LEU A 48 -2.85 -13.22 1.93
N ASP A 49 -3.80 -14.15 2.12
CA ASP A 49 -4.46 -14.43 3.40
C ASP A 49 -3.56 -15.24 4.36
N ASP A 50 -2.44 -15.78 3.86
CA ASP A 50 -1.41 -16.35 4.73
C ASP A 50 -0.70 -15.23 5.50
N ALA A 51 -0.48 -15.43 6.79
CA ALA A 51 0.29 -14.52 7.64
C ALA A 51 1.67 -14.20 7.01
N VAL A 52 2.18 -15.10 6.16
CA VAL A 52 3.39 -14.93 5.35
C VAL A 52 3.36 -13.69 4.45
N PHE A 53 2.22 -13.23 3.94
CA PHE A 53 2.11 -12.00 3.13
C PHE A 53 1.60 -10.80 3.90
N ALA A 54 0.59 -11.01 4.75
CA ALA A 54 -0.02 -9.93 5.51
C ALA A 54 0.95 -9.29 6.52
N VAL A 55 1.81 -10.09 7.16
CA VAL A 55 2.83 -9.60 8.11
C VAL A 55 3.87 -8.71 7.40
N PRO A 56 4.53 -9.10 6.30
CA PRO A 56 5.42 -8.21 5.57
C PRO A 56 4.74 -6.92 5.10
N ILE A 57 3.49 -6.96 4.60
CA ILE A 57 2.78 -5.76 4.18
C ILE A 57 2.60 -4.80 5.36
N ALA A 58 2.12 -5.30 6.50
CA ALA A 58 1.91 -4.49 7.71
C ALA A 58 3.23 -3.88 8.22
N ILE A 59 4.29 -4.70 8.30
CA ILE A 59 5.62 -4.28 8.77
C ILE A 59 6.21 -3.22 7.83
N PHE A 60 6.22 -3.44 6.52
CA PHE A 60 6.78 -2.48 5.57
C PHE A 60 5.96 -1.20 5.46
N GLY A 61 4.63 -1.27 5.60
CA GLY A 61 3.79 -0.08 5.78
C GLY A 61 4.24 0.72 7.01
N PHE A 62 4.42 0.03 8.14
CA PHE A 62 4.80 0.67 9.41
C PHE A 62 6.23 1.25 9.34
N ILE A 63 7.15 0.54 8.70
CA ILE A 63 8.51 1.06 8.42
C ILE A 63 8.42 2.38 7.65
N GLY A 64 7.52 2.53 6.68
CA GLY A 64 7.34 3.82 5.99
C GLY A 64 6.90 4.95 6.92
N VAL A 65 5.97 4.68 7.84
CA VAL A 65 5.58 5.66 8.87
C VAL A 65 6.80 6.05 9.72
N VAL A 66 7.61 5.07 10.13
CA VAL A 66 8.85 5.30 10.88
C VAL A 66 9.85 6.14 10.06
N LEU A 67 10.05 5.81 8.79
CA LEU A 67 10.94 6.55 7.88
C LEU A 67 10.50 8.02 7.73
N PHE A 68 9.19 8.28 7.67
CA PHE A 68 8.64 9.63 7.67
C PHE A 68 8.94 10.37 8.97
N VAL A 69 8.69 9.74 10.12
CA VAL A 69 8.95 10.34 11.45
C VAL A 69 10.43 10.71 11.63
N PHE A 70 11.33 9.82 11.24
CA PHE A 70 12.78 10.02 11.34
C PHE A 70 13.40 10.78 10.16
N ASN A 71 12.61 11.20 9.17
CA ASN A 71 13.06 11.92 7.97
C ASN A 71 14.18 11.19 7.19
N LYS A 72 14.10 9.86 7.09
CA LYS A 72 15.09 9.02 6.42
C LYS A 72 14.76 8.88 4.92
N ARG A 73 14.89 9.99 4.19
CA ARG A 73 14.53 10.11 2.76
C ARG A 73 15.24 9.08 1.86
N GLN A 74 16.46 8.65 2.20
CA GLN A 74 17.25 7.68 1.43
C GLN A 74 16.55 6.32 1.21
N PHE A 75 15.66 5.91 2.13
CA PHE A 75 14.94 4.62 2.02
C PHE A 75 13.54 4.78 1.41
N ARG A 76 13.15 6.00 1.05
CA ARG A 76 11.81 6.31 0.54
C ARG A 76 11.56 5.64 -0.80
N SER A 77 12.52 5.72 -1.72
CA SER A 77 12.38 5.14 -3.06
C SER A 77 12.19 3.62 -2.99
N ALA A 78 12.94 2.93 -2.13
CA ALA A 78 12.76 1.50 -1.89
C ALA A 78 11.37 1.18 -1.31
N ALA A 79 10.89 1.96 -0.34
CA ALA A 79 9.55 1.80 0.22
C ALA A 79 8.46 2.04 -0.84
N LEU A 80 8.60 3.05 -1.70
CA LEU A 80 7.65 3.34 -2.78
C LEU A 80 7.61 2.20 -3.82
N VAL A 81 8.75 1.63 -4.20
CA VAL A 81 8.80 0.46 -5.09
C VAL A 81 8.07 -0.73 -4.46
N PHE A 82 8.30 -1.00 -3.18
CA PHE A 82 7.60 -2.05 -2.46
C PHE A 82 6.08 -1.78 -2.42
N TYR A 83 5.66 -0.55 -2.10
CA TYR A 83 4.24 -0.19 -2.10
C TYR A 83 3.62 -0.35 -3.49
N GLN A 84 4.29 0.11 -4.54
CA GLN A 84 3.80 -0.06 -5.91
C GLN A 84 3.57 -1.55 -6.23
N PHE A 85 4.53 -2.41 -5.88
CA PHE A 85 4.41 -3.84 -6.10
C PHE A 85 3.20 -4.45 -5.37
N ILE A 86 3.04 -4.17 -4.07
CA ILE A 86 1.92 -4.68 -3.28
C ILE A 86 0.58 -4.18 -3.83
N TRP A 87 0.47 -2.88 -4.12
CA TRP A 87 -0.78 -2.29 -4.60
C TRP A 87 -1.12 -2.74 -6.03
N MET A 88 -0.15 -3.08 -6.87
CA MET A 88 -0.41 -3.70 -8.18
C MET A 88 -0.97 -5.13 -8.05
N ILE A 89 -0.48 -5.92 -7.09
CA ILE A 89 -1.05 -7.24 -6.78
C ILE A 89 -2.49 -7.10 -6.32
N LEU A 90 -2.75 -6.19 -5.38
CA LEU A 90 -4.09 -5.91 -4.86
C LEU A 90 -5.04 -5.41 -5.96
N LEU A 91 -4.58 -4.49 -6.81
CA LEU A 91 -5.35 -4.01 -7.96
C LEU A 91 -5.76 -5.17 -8.86
N SER A 92 -4.82 -6.03 -9.22
CA SER A 92 -5.07 -7.19 -10.09
C SER A 92 -6.11 -8.13 -9.47
N ALA A 93 -5.97 -8.42 -8.17
CA ALA A 93 -6.91 -9.28 -7.44
C ALA A 93 -8.33 -8.68 -7.39
N TYR A 94 -8.46 -7.41 -7.01
CA TYR A 94 -9.77 -6.76 -6.90
C TYR A 94 -10.43 -6.50 -8.27
N PHE A 95 -9.65 -6.13 -9.28
CA PHE A 95 -10.15 -5.83 -10.62
C PHE A 95 -10.70 -7.08 -11.29
N TYR A 96 -9.97 -8.20 -11.20
CA TYR A 96 -10.46 -9.47 -11.69
C TYR A 96 -11.73 -9.92 -10.97
N ARG A 97 -11.80 -9.76 -9.63
CA ARG A 97 -13.02 -10.03 -8.86
C ARG A 97 -14.24 -9.25 -9.37
N ALA A 98 -14.03 -8.01 -9.81
CA ALA A 98 -15.08 -7.21 -10.44
C ALA A 98 -15.50 -7.77 -11.81
N ILE A 99 -14.56 -8.25 -12.63
CA ILE A 99 -14.85 -8.83 -13.96
C ILE A 99 -15.64 -10.14 -13.88
N ILE A 100 -15.32 -11.02 -12.92
CA ILE A 100 -15.97 -12.33 -12.77
C ILE A 100 -17.36 -12.26 -12.13
N GLY A 101 -17.90 -11.07 -11.89
CA GLY A 101 -19.28 -10.89 -11.44
C GLY A 101 -19.46 -10.58 -9.95
N TYR A 102 -18.41 -10.18 -9.23
CA TYR A 102 -18.52 -9.65 -7.86
C TYR A 102 -18.15 -8.16 -7.82
N PRO A 103 -19.13 -7.27 -8.06
CA PRO A 103 -18.90 -5.83 -8.06
C PRO A 103 -18.29 -5.38 -6.73
N ASN A 104 -17.15 -4.71 -6.80
CA ASN A 104 -16.50 -4.06 -5.67
C ASN A 104 -15.90 -2.74 -6.15
N SER A 105 -15.75 -1.76 -5.26
CA SER A 105 -15.08 -0.49 -5.56
C SER A 105 -13.59 -0.50 -5.15
N THR A 106 -13.12 -1.59 -4.54
CA THR A 106 -11.77 -1.71 -3.98
C THR A 106 -10.68 -1.67 -5.05
N TRP A 107 -10.96 -2.14 -6.28
CA TRP A 107 -10.03 -2.02 -7.40
C TRP A 107 -9.83 -0.55 -7.83
N ILE A 108 -10.85 0.31 -7.71
CA ILE A 108 -10.73 1.75 -8.02
C ILE A 108 -9.81 2.40 -6.99
N MET A 109 -9.99 2.06 -5.71
CA MET A 109 -9.10 2.53 -4.64
C MET A 109 -7.65 2.07 -4.86
N ALA A 110 -7.45 0.79 -5.19
CA ALA A 110 -6.12 0.26 -5.48
C ALA A 110 -5.48 0.96 -6.70
N LEU A 111 -6.26 1.25 -7.74
CA LEU A 111 -5.81 2.01 -8.90
C LEU A 111 -5.39 3.43 -8.51
N ALA A 112 -6.22 4.14 -7.73
CA ALA A 112 -5.92 5.49 -7.27
C ALA A 112 -4.63 5.54 -6.43
N ILE A 113 -4.39 4.53 -5.58
CA ILE A 113 -3.17 4.46 -4.76
C ILE A 113 -1.94 4.13 -5.62
N ASN A 114 -2.05 3.24 -6.61
CA ASN A 114 -0.96 3.01 -7.56
C ASN A 114 -0.60 4.28 -8.34
N ILE A 115 -1.60 5.04 -8.81
CA ILE A 115 -1.35 6.33 -9.48
C ILE A 115 -0.68 7.30 -8.51
N MET A 116 -1.14 7.37 -7.26
CA MET A 116 -0.54 8.24 -6.24
C MET A 116 0.93 7.87 -5.98
N ILE A 117 1.25 6.59 -5.83
CA ILE A 117 2.64 6.12 -5.62
C ILE A 117 3.51 6.51 -6.82
N PHE A 118 3.01 6.29 -8.04
CA PHE A 118 3.72 6.69 -9.26
C PHE A 118 3.99 8.20 -9.31
N LEU A 119 2.98 9.03 -9.02
CA LEU A 119 3.15 10.50 -9.00
C LEU A 119 4.11 10.95 -7.89
N ILE A 120 4.07 10.33 -6.71
CA ILE A 120 5.03 10.60 -5.63
C ILE A 120 6.44 10.20 -6.07
N ALA A 121 6.62 9.09 -6.78
CA ALA A 121 7.93 8.65 -7.26
C ALA A 121 8.46 9.56 -8.39
N LEU A 122 7.57 10.04 -9.27
CA LEU A 122 7.93 10.89 -10.41
C LEU A 122 8.28 12.31 -9.97
N TRP A 123 7.53 12.89 -9.05
CA TRP A 123 7.69 14.29 -8.61
C TRP A 123 8.36 14.46 -7.26
N GLY A 124 8.46 13.39 -6.46
CA GLY A 124 9.12 13.42 -5.16
C GLY A 124 10.65 13.44 -5.23
N ASP A 125 11.22 13.26 -6.42
CA ASP A 125 12.67 13.37 -6.68
C ASP A 125 13.09 14.81 -7.03
N ASP A 126 12.14 15.69 -7.36
CA ASP A 126 12.41 17.10 -7.69
C ASP A 126 12.75 17.95 -6.44
N ASP A 127 12.45 17.46 -5.23
CA ASP A 127 12.83 18.10 -3.96
C ASP A 127 14.27 17.75 -3.50
N GLY A 128 15.02 17.01 -4.32
CA GLY A 128 16.36 16.48 -4.06
C GLY A 128 17.52 17.22 -4.73
N ARG A 129 17.27 18.35 -5.40
CA ARG A 129 18.31 19.29 -5.88
C ARG A 129 18.20 20.65 -5.19
#